data_AF-A0A411WKQ1-F1
#
_entry.id   AF-A0A411WKQ1-F1
#
_cell.length_a   1.000
_cell.length_b   1.000
_cell.length_c   1.000
_cell.angle_alpha   90.00
_cell.angle_beta   90.00
_cell.angle_gamma   90.00
#
_symmetry.space_group_name_H-M   'P 1'
#
loop_
_entity.id
_entity.type
_entity.pdbx_description
1 polymer ?
#
loop_
_entity_poly.entity_id
_entity_poly.type
_entity_poly.pdbx_seq_one_letter_code
_entity_poly.pdbx_strand_id
1 'polypeptide(L)'
;MMTKPQLIRLIHIAKSKLSLDDETYRAKLQAAVGKTSCTAMTHGELQTVYQSFQDAGFKRQFSKKKGAHVSPNSQGKNKAPEIAKIRAIWLTMHEQWFVTRPDESSLNAYVMRQTKRLNGVGVAEVGWLNSYLAYKVLEALKAWHLRLIKGILKTRRIVLPTNRNGDEVRSYDAITGVYERIRQLDEYLNNCRARGDFMLASSFPCCGFRFETPAPTDRAETWDSLVGCPVCRKQFMRIVTCHSVIMRAVR
;
A
#
# COMPACT_ATOMS: atom_id res chain seq x y z
N MET A 1 -17.77 38.17 -3.41
CA MET A 1 -17.51 39.03 -2.23
C MET A 1 -17.62 38.19 -0.97
N MET A 2 -16.79 38.47 0.05
CA MET A 2 -16.81 37.69 1.30
C MET A 2 -17.98 38.15 2.17
N THR A 3 -18.67 37.24 2.86
CA THR A 3 -19.82 37.62 3.70
C THR A 3 -19.38 38.12 5.08
N LYS A 4 -20.23 38.90 5.76
CA LYS A 4 -19.96 39.42 7.12
C LYS A 4 -19.50 38.33 8.11
N PRO A 5 -20.15 37.14 8.21
CA PRO A 5 -19.69 36.05 9.07
C PRO A 5 -18.31 35.49 8.68
N GLN A 6 -18.01 35.45 7.37
CA GLN A 6 -16.72 34.95 6.88
C GLN A 6 -15.57 35.89 7.27
N LEU A 7 -15.78 37.21 7.23
CA LEU A 7 -14.78 38.20 7.65
C LEU A 7 -14.49 38.09 9.15
N ILE A 8 -15.53 38.01 9.98
CA ILE A 8 -15.38 37.84 11.44
C ILE A 8 -14.55 36.59 11.76
N ARG A 9 -14.87 35.46 11.11
CA ARG A 9 -14.11 34.22 11.29
C ARG A 9 -12.63 34.38 10.94
N LEU A 10 -12.31 35.09 9.86
CA LEU A 10 -10.94 35.30 9.43
C LEU A 10 -10.17 36.25 10.34
N ILE A 11 -10.82 37.28 10.88
CA ILE A 11 -10.21 38.18 11.86
C ILE A 11 -9.84 37.43 13.14
N HIS A 12 -10.71 36.53 13.62
CA HIS A 12 -10.38 35.67 14.76
C HIS A 12 -9.25 34.67 14.47
N ILE A 13 -9.19 34.12 13.26
CA ILE A 13 -8.05 33.30 12.82
C ILE A 13 -6.77 34.14 12.79
N ALA A 14 -6.85 35.38 12.30
CA ALA A 14 -5.71 36.29 12.22
C ALA A 14 -5.18 36.65 13.62
N LYS A 15 -6.07 36.92 14.58
CA LYS A 15 -5.72 37.09 16.00
C LYS A 15 -4.89 35.92 16.52
N SER A 16 -5.38 34.69 16.32
CA SER A 16 -4.68 33.48 16.76
C SER A 16 -3.34 33.27 16.05
N LYS A 17 -3.26 33.58 14.74
CA LYS A 17 -2.04 33.40 13.95
C LYS A 17 -0.95 34.42 14.22
N LEU A 18 -1.33 35.63 14.60
CA LEU A 18 -0.40 36.68 15.02
C LEU A 18 -0.12 36.63 16.52
N SER A 19 -0.63 35.63 17.24
CA SER A 19 -0.47 35.47 18.70
C SER A 19 -0.80 36.74 19.49
N LEU A 20 -1.86 37.46 19.08
CA LEU A 20 -2.31 38.65 19.80
C LEU A 20 -3.14 38.25 21.01
N ASP A 21 -2.80 38.81 22.17
CA ASP A 21 -3.65 38.73 23.36
C ASP A 21 -4.95 39.55 23.17
N ASP A 22 -5.90 39.35 24.08
CA ASP A 22 -7.22 39.96 24.02
C ASP A 22 -7.18 41.49 24.07
N GLU A 23 -6.25 42.07 24.82
CA GLU A 23 -6.15 43.51 25.01
C GLU A 23 -5.53 44.17 23.78
N THR A 24 -4.40 43.63 23.29
CA THR A 24 -3.77 44.06 22.05
C THR A 24 -4.71 43.90 20.84
N TYR A 25 -5.51 42.84 20.83
CA TYR A 25 -6.53 42.63 19.81
C TYR A 25 -7.60 43.75 19.85
N ARG A 26 -8.16 44.07 21.02
CA ARG A 26 -9.16 45.15 21.17
C ARG A 26 -8.58 46.51 20.81
N ALA A 27 -7.36 46.81 21.25
CA ALA A 27 -6.66 48.04 20.92
C ALA A 27 -6.47 48.19 19.39
N LYS A 28 -6.13 47.10 18.70
CA LYS A 28 -5.98 47.09 17.23
C LYS A 28 -7.31 47.31 16.50
N LEU A 29 -8.40 46.74 16.99
CA LEU A 29 -9.75 46.99 16.45
C LEU A 29 -10.18 48.46 16.69
N GLN A 30 -9.88 48.99 17.87
CA GLN A 30 -10.15 50.39 18.23
C GLN A 30 -9.34 51.35 17.36
N ALA A 31 -8.07 51.06 17.08
CA ALA A 31 -7.23 51.88 16.21
C ALA A 31 -7.71 51.85 14.74
N ALA A 32 -8.25 50.72 14.27
CA ALA A 32 -8.68 50.59 12.87
C ALA A 32 -10.05 51.22 12.60
N VAL A 33 -11.00 51.13 13.54
CA VAL A 33 -12.42 51.47 13.30
C VAL A 33 -13.09 52.18 14.50
N GLY A 34 -12.41 52.30 15.64
CA GLY A 34 -12.97 52.91 16.85
C GLY A 34 -13.95 52.01 17.62
N LYS A 35 -13.96 50.71 17.33
CA LYS A 35 -14.82 49.71 17.99
C LYS A 35 -13.99 48.55 18.52
N THR A 36 -14.40 47.99 19.65
CA THR A 36 -13.69 46.88 20.32
C THR A 36 -14.25 45.48 19.98
N SER A 37 -15.34 45.39 19.22
CA SER A 37 -15.98 44.11 18.87
C SER A 37 -16.37 44.00 17.39
N CYS A 38 -16.06 42.85 16.79
CA CYS A 38 -16.41 42.54 15.39
C CYS A 38 -17.91 42.34 15.15
N THR A 39 -18.72 42.07 16.18
CA THR A 39 -20.18 41.93 16.04
C THR A 39 -20.87 43.28 15.81
N ALA A 40 -20.31 44.35 16.38
CA ALA A 40 -20.78 45.74 16.26
C ALA A 40 -20.31 46.44 14.98
N MET A 41 -19.54 45.75 14.12
CA MET A 41 -18.96 46.33 12.91
C MET A 41 -19.83 46.11 11.67
N THR A 42 -19.82 47.08 10.75
CA THR A 42 -20.43 46.95 9.42
C THR A 42 -19.53 46.12 8.48
N HIS A 43 -20.04 45.76 7.30
CA HIS A 43 -19.26 44.97 6.35
C HIS A 43 -17.98 45.71 5.88
N GLY A 44 -18.08 47.01 5.58
CA GLY A 44 -16.93 47.83 5.17
C GLY A 44 -15.90 47.99 6.27
N GLU A 45 -16.36 48.21 7.51
CA GLU A 45 -15.49 48.27 8.69
C GLU A 45 -14.72 46.97 8.92
N LEU A 46 -15.38 45.82 8.78
CA LEU A 46 -14.72 44.51 8.90
C LEU A 46 -13.69 44.28 7.79
N GLN A 47 -13.91 44.85 6.61
CA GLN A 47 -12.95 44.77 5.51
C GLN A 47 -11.71 45.62 5.80
N THR A 48 -11.89 46.83 6.35
CA THR A 48 -10.77 47.68 6.81
C THR A 48 -9.96 47.01 7.92
N VAL A 49 -10.64 46.40 8.90
CA VAL A 49 -9.98 45.61 9.94
C VAL A 49 -9.22 44.45 9.31
N TYR A 50 -9.85 43.68 8.43
CA TYR A 50 -9.19 42.57 7.78
C TYR A 50 -7.93 42.98 7.00
N GLN A 51 -7.95 44.15 6.35
CA GLN A 51 -6.79 44.73 5.67
C GLN A 51 -5.66 45.07 6.64
N SER A 52 -5.96 45.70 7.79
CA SER A 52 -4.92 46.02 8.80
C SER A 52 -4.26 44.79 9.40
N PHE A 53 -4.98 43.67 9.46
CA PHE A 53 -4.39 42.37 9.83
C PHE A 53 -3.47 41.83 8.72
N GLN A 54 -3.82 41.99 7.45
CA GLN A 54 -2.95 41.61 6.33
C GLN A 54 -1.65 42.43 6.31
N ASP A 55 -1.76 43.75 6.52
CA ASP A 55 -0.62 44.66 6.55
C ASP A 55 0.32 44.33 7.73
N ALA A 56 -0.23 43.88 8.85
CA ALA A 56 0.53 43.37 9.99
C ALA A 56 1.10 41.94 9.80
N GLY A 57 1.05 41.39 8.58
CA GLY A 57 1.67 40.11 8.24
C GLY A 57 0.72 38.91 8.20
N PHE A 58 -0.59 39.09 8.35
CA PHE A 58 -1.54 37.99 8.17
C PHE A 58 -1.65 37.59 6.69
N LYS A 59 -0.93 36.53 6.30
CA LYS A 59 -1.08 35.92 4.98
C LYS A 59 -2.20 34.89 5.00
N ARG A 60 -3.25 35.11 4.20
CA ARG A 60 -4.34 34.13 4.04
C ARG A 60 -3.80 32.87 3.38
N GLN A 61 -3.49 31.86 4.20
CA GLN A 61 -3.22 30.52 3.70
C GLN A 61 -4.53 29.91 3.23
N PHE A 62 -4.82 30.03 1.94
CA PHE A 62 -5.65 29.02 1.31
C PHE A 62 -4.85 27.73 1.38
N SER A 63 -5.21 26.86 2.32
CA SER A 63 -4.89 25.45 2.19
C SER A 63 -5.55 25.01 0.87
N LYS A 64 -4.83 25.12 -0.25
CA LYS A 64 -5.12 24.38 -1.48
C LYS A 64 -4.96 22.91 -1.13
N LYS A 65 -5.93 22.33 -0.44
CA LYS A 65 -6.12 20.88 -0.43
C LYS A 65 -6.78 20.52 -1.76
N LYS A 66 -6.06 20.72 -2.86
CA LYS A 66 -6.24 19.85 -4.03
C LYS A 66 -5.68 18.51 -3.59
N GLY A 67 -6.55 17.55 -3.34
CA GLY A 67 -6.17 16.23 -2.84
C GLY A 67 -5.98 16.17 -1.33
N ALA A 68 -6.99 16.55 -0.55
CA ALA A 68 -7.10 16.03 0.82
C ALA A 68 -7.32 14.52 0.71
N HIS A 69 -6.22 13.77 0.57
CA HIS A 69 -6.24 12.33 0.63
C HIS A 69 -6.78 11.97 2.01
N VAL A 70 -7.92 11.30 2.03
CA VAL A 70 -8.39 10.56 3.20
C VAL A 70 -7.21 9.66 3.59
N SER A 71 -6.63 9.90 4.77
CA SER A 71 -5.60 9.01 5.27
C SER A 71 -6.25 7.64 5.48
N PRO A 72 -5.49 6.52 5.43
CA PRO A 72 -6.05 5.17 5.57
C PRO A 72 -6.87 4.91 6.85
N ASN A 73 -6.94 5.88 7.78
CA ASN A 73 -7.65 5.81 9.05
C ASN A 73 -8.41 7.09 9.44
N SER A 74 -8.72 8.02 8.52
CA SER A 74 -9.58 9.16 8.88
C SER A 74 -11.03 8.71 9.05
N GLN A 75 -11.34 8.20 10.26
CA GLN A 75 -12.64 8.17 10.94
C GLN A 75 -13.88 7.66 10.17
N GLY A 76 -13.69 6.80 9.18
CA GLY A 76 -14.79 6.06 8.55
C GLY A 76 -14.48 4.57 8.55
N LYS A 77 -15.29 3.76 9.25
CA LYS A 77 -15.27 2.31 9.05
C LYS A 77 -15.40 2.03 7.55
N ASN A 78 -14.53 1.18 6.98
CA ASN A 78 -14.67 0.77 5.59
C ASN A 78 -16.10 0.27 5.37
N LYS A 79 -16.80 0.83 4.38
CA LYS A 79 -18.20 0.44 4.08
C LYS A 79 -18.32 -1.05 3.72
N ALA A 80 -17.22 -1.64 3.25
CA ALA A 80 -17.12 -3.06 2.89
C ALA A 80 -15.77 -3.64 3.37
N PRO A 81 -15.74 -4.85 3.96
CA PRO A 81 -14.51 -5.49 4.44
C PRO A 81 -13.51 -5.81 3.32
N GLU A 82 -13.98 -5.95 2.08
CA GLU A 82 -13.17 -6.23 0.89
C GLU A 82 -12.19 -5.09 0.58
N ILE A 83 -12.50 -3.84 0.96
CA ILE A 83 -11.65 -2.67 0.70
C ILE A 83 -10.27 -2.84 1.34
N ALA A 84 -10.22 -3.40 2.55
CA ALA A 84 -8.94 -3.67 3.22
C ALA A 84 -8.11 -4.70 2.45
N LYS A 85 -8.75 -5.75 1.90
CA LYS A 85 -8.10 -6.76 1.06
C LYS A 85 -7.60 -6.18 -0.27
N ILE A 86 -8.38 -5.29 -0.89
CA ILE A 86 -7.98 -4.61 -2.13
C ILE A 86 -6.69 -3.83 -1.91
N ARG A 87 -6.63 -3.02 -0.84
CA ARG A 87 -5.42 -2.27 -0.48
C ARG A 87 -4.24 -3.20 -0.23
N ALA A 88 -4.43 -4.24 0.60
CA ALA A 88 -3.37 -5.19 0.90
C ALA A 88 -2.78 -5.83 -0.37
N ILE A 89 -3.63 -6.30 -1.29
CA ILE A 89 -3.16 -6.88 -2.56
C ILE A 89 -2.43 -5.83 -3.41
N TRP A 90 -2.89 -4.58 -3.46
CA TRP A 90 -2.23 -3.52 -4.20
C TRP A 90 -0.80 -3.26 -3.69
N LEU A 91 -0.63 -3.18 -2.36
CA LEU A 91 0.66 -3.04 -1.70
C LEU A 91 1.57 -4.25 -2.00
N THR A 92 1.05 -5.47 -1.85
CA THR A 92 1.81 -6.69 -2.19
C THR A 92 2.25 -6.70 -3.66
N MET A 93 1.38 -6.30 -4.59
CA MET A 93 1.73 -6.20 -6.00
C MET A 93 2.83 -5.15 -6.26
N HIS A 94 2.87 -4.07 -5.48
CA HIS A 94 3.95 -3.09 -5.55
C HIS A 94 5.27 -3.65 -5.01
N GLU A 95 5.25 -4.35 -3.87
CA GLU A 95 6.44 -5.03 -3.30
C GLU A 95 7.00 -6.10 -4.24
N GLN A 96 6.14 -6.71 -5.05
CA GLN A 96 6.47 -7.67 -6.09
C GLN A 96 6.81 -7.02 -7.44
N TRP A 97 6.87 -5.69 -7.50
CA TRP A 97 7.21 -4.89 -8.68
C TRP A 97 6.24 -5.01 -9.86
N PHE A 98 5.03 -5.53 -9.64
CA PHE A 98 3.96 -5.54 -10.65
C PHE A 98 3.31 -4.18 -10.85
N VAL A 99 3.32 -3.34 -9.80
CA VAL A 99 2.76 -1.99 -9.78
C VAL A 99 3.87 -1.01 -9.46
N THR A 100 3.92 0.11 -10.19
CA THR A 100 4.97 1.12 -10.04
C THR A 100 4.83 1.99 -8.79
N ARG A 101 3.60 2.24 -8.32
CA ARG A 101 3.33 3.14 -7.20
C ARG A 101 2.34 2.51 -6.21
N PRO A 102 2.61 2.54 -4.89
CA PRO A 102 1.70 1.99 -3.88
C PRO A 102 0.67 3.01 -3.40
N ASP A 103 0.66 4.22 -3.98
CA ASP A 103 -0.15 5.33 -3.53
C ASP A 103 -1.65 5.08 -3.76
N GLU A 104 -2.46 5.53 -2.81
CA GLU A 104 -3.92 5.34 -2.85
C GLU A 104 -4.54 6.07 -4.07
N SER A 105 -3.86 7.09 -4.61
CA SER A 105 -4.23 7.74 -5.88
C SER A 105 -4.11 6.84 -7.11
N SER A 106 -3.08 6.00 -7.22
CA SER A 106 -2.96 5.04 -8.33
C SER A 106 -3.98 3.90 -8.19
N LEU A 107 -4.24 3.46 -6.95
CA LEU A 107 -5.31 2.51 -6.65
C LEU A 107 -6.69 3.08 -7.02
N ASN A 108 -6.97 4.33 -6.67
CA ASN A 108 -8.21 5.02 -7.04
C ASN A 108 -8.39 5.10 -8.56
N ALA A 109 -7.32 5.39 -9.31
CA ALA A 109 -7.37 5.38 -10.77
C ALA A 109 -7.69 3.98 -11.34
N TYR A 110 -7.14 2.92 -10.75
CA TYR A 110 -7.50 1.55 -11.10
C TYR A 110 -8.97 1.25 -10.81
N VAL A 111 -9.43 1.54 -9.59
CA VAL A 111 -10.81 1.33 -9.13
C VAL A 111 -11.81 2.07 -10.02
N MET A 112 -11.54 3.33 -10.35
CA MET A 112 -12.38 4.13 -11.23
C MET A 112 -12.52 3.48 -12.60
N ARG A 113 -11.42 3.00 -13.21
CA ARG A 113 -11.47 2.28 -14.50
C ARG A 113 -12.26 0.98 -14.42
N GLN A 114 -12.08 0.19 -13.35
CA GLN A 114 -12.79 -1.09 -13.19
C GLN A 114 -14.30 -0.86 -12.99
N THR A 115 -14.66 0.04 -12.09
CA THR A 115 -16.07 0.31 -11.76
C THR A 115 -16.81 1.00 -12.89
N LYS A 116 -16.15 1.89 -13.66
CA LYS A 116 -16.75 2.53 -14.84
C LYS A 116 -17.29 1.51 -15.85
N ARG A 117 -16.63 0.36 -16.01
CA ARG A 117 -17.10 -0.72 -16.90
C ARG A 117 -18.34 -1.44 -16.37
N LEU A 118 -18.62 -1.33 -15.07
CA LEU A 118 -19.73 -2.00 -14.39
C LEU A 118 -20.94 -1.08 -14.19
N ASN A 119 -20.71 0.21 -13.93
CA ASN A 119 -21.76 1.17 -13.57
C ASN A 119 -21.81 2.43 -14.46
N GLY A 120 -20.98 2.53 -15.48
CA GLY A 120 -20.92 3.66 -16.43
C GLY A 120 -20.18 4.91 -15.93
N VAL A 121 -20.22 5.21 -14.63
CA VAL A 121 -19.68 6.47 -14.06
C VAL A 121 -18.27 6.28 -13.47
N GLY A 122 -18.03 5.16 -12.79
CA GLY A 122 -16.82 4.91 -12.03
C GLY A 122 -16.83 5.55 -10.64
N VAL A 123 -16.19 4.87 -9.68
CA VAL A 123 -16.04 5.35 -8.30
C VAL A 123 -14.66 5.99 -8.15
N ALA A 124 -14.63 7.26 -7.70
CA ALA A 124 -13.40 8.05 -7.63
C ALA A 124 -12.46 7.61 -6.49
N GLU A 125 -12.99 7.05 -5.40
CA GLU A 125 -12.20 6.68 -4.22
C GLU A 125 -12.55 5.27 -3.75
N VAL A 126 -11.53 4.45 -3.47
CA VAL A 126 -11.71 3.05 -3.06
C VAL A 126 -12.52 2.92 -1.77
N GLY A 127 -12.40 3.90 -0.86
CA GLY A 127 -13.17 3.95 0.39
C GLY A 127 -14.68 4.15 0.17
N TRP A 128 -15.11 4.59 -1.02
CA TRP A 128 -16.52 4.82 -1.35
C TRP A 128 -17.18 3.62 -2.03
N LEU A 129 -16.44 2.53 -2.24
CA LEU A 129 -17.00 1.31 -2.81
C LEU A 129 -18.10 0.73 -1.91
N ASN A 130 -19.22 0.36 -2.54
CA ASN A 130 -20.21 -0.52 -1.91
C ASN A 130 -19.73 -1.98 -1.97
N SER A 131 -20.35 -2.88 -1.19
CA SER A 131 -19.91 -4.27 -1.08
C SER A 131 -19.91 -5.01 -2.42
N TYR A 132 -20.90 -4.78 -3.29
CA TYR A 132 -20.98 -5.41 -4.60
C TYR A 132 -19.82 -4.99 -5.52
N LEU A 133 -19.57 -3.69 -5.66
CA LEU A 133 -18.47 -3.16 -6.47
C LEU A 133 -17.12 -3.52 -5.86
N ALA A 134 -16.99 -3.49 -4.53
CA ALA A 134 -15.76 -3.89 -3.84
C ALA A 134 -15.43 -5.36 -4.14
N TYR A 135 -16.40 -6.26 -4.05
CA TYR A 135 -16.22 -7.67 -4.41
C TYR A 135 -15.77 -7.83 -5.88
N LYS A 136 -16.46 -7.16 -6.82
CA LYS A 136 -16.10 -7.24 -8.25
C LYS A 136 -14.69 -6.70 -8.54
N VAL A 137 -14.31 -5.58 -7.91
CA VAL A 137 -12.97 -5.00 -8.03
C VAL A 137 -11.91 -5.92 -7.42
N LEU A 138 -12.20 -6.52 -6.27
CA LEU A 138 -11.30 -7.48 -5.61
C LEU A 138 -11.04 -8.70 -6.49
N GLU A 139 -12.07 -9.32 -7.04
CA GLU A 139 -11.90 -10.49 -7.92
C GLU A 139 -11.18 -10.13 -9.23
N ALA A 140 -11.45 -8.95 -9.81
CA ALA A 140 -10.71 -8.45 -10.96
C ALA A 140 -9.22 -8.23 -10.64
N LEU A 141 -8.92 -7.68 -9.46
CA LEU A 141 -7.55 -7.45 -9.00
C LEU A 141 -6.81 -8.77 -8.78
N LYS A 142 -7.44 -9.75 -8.13
CA LYS A 142 -6.88 -11.10 -7.96
C LYS A 142 -6.60 -11.77 -9.30
N ALA A 143 -7.54 -11.69 -10.26
CA ALA A 143 -7.37 -12.27 -11.59
C ALA A 143 -6.20 -11.63 -12.36
N TRP A 144 -6.06 -10.31 -12.28
CA TRP A 144 -4.91 -9.61 -12.87
C TRP A 144 -3.59 -10.06 -12.23
N HIS A 145 -3.54 -10.07 -10.91
CA HIS A 145 -2.36 -10.50 -10.17
C HIS A 145 -1.96 -11.95 -10.51
N LEU A 146 -2.93 -12.87 -10.53
CA LEU A 146 -2.69 -14.26 -10.91
C LEU A 146 -2.15 -14.40 -12.33
N ARG A 147 -2.67 -13.61 -13.28
CA ARG A 147 -2.18 -13.63 -14.67
C ARG A 147 -0.70 -13.26 -14.73
N LEU A 148 -0.28 -12.24 -13.98
CA LEU A 148 1.13 -11.82 -13.93
C LEU A 148 2.01 -12.89 -13.28
N ILE A 149 1.61 -13.42 -12.13
CA ILE A 149 2.33 -14.51 -11.45
C ILE A 149 2.46 -15.74 -12.36
N LYS A 150 1.36 -16.20 -12.97
CA LYS A 150 1.37 -17.35 -13.88
C LYS A 150 2.30 -17.11 -15.07
N GLY A 151 2.37 -15.89 -15.58
CA GLY A 151 3.34 -15.50 -16.60
C GLY A 151 4.79 -15.77 -16.17
N ILE A 152 5.17 -15.31 -14.97
CA ILE A 152 6.51 -15.54 -14.41
C ILE A 152 6.79 -17.02 -14.19
N LEU A 153 5.86 -17.74 -13.53
CA LEU A 153 6.04 -19.16 -13.24
C LEU A 153 6.18 -20.00 -14.51
N LYS A 154 5.42 -19.66 -15.56
CA LYS A 154 5.53 -20.29 -16.89
C LYS A 154 6.90 -20.03 -17.53
N THR A 155 7.38 -18.80 -17.52
CA THR A 155 8.71 -18.45 -18.05
C THR A 155 9.82 -19.23 -17.33
N ARG A 156 9.69 -19.43 -16.02
CA ARG A 156 10.63 -20.21 -15.20
C ARG A 156 10.45 -21.73 -15.31
N ARG A 157 9.49 -22.21 -16.12
CA ARG A 157 9.15 -23.64 -16.27
C ARG A 157 8.81 -24.32 -14.94
N ILE A 158 8.15 -23.59 -14.03
CA ILE A 158 7.72 -24.10 -12.74
C ILE A 158 6.32 -24.71 -12.91
N VAL A 159 6.18 -25.99 -12.56
CA VAL A 159 4.89 -26.69 -12.57
C VAL A 159 4.03 -26.16 -11.43
N LEU A 160 2.76 -25.83 -11.70
CA LEU A 160 1.85 -25.35 -10.66
C LEU A 160 1.43 -26.50 -9.74
N PRO A 161 1.08 -26.22 -8.47
CA PRO A 161 0.59 -27.25 -7.57
C PRO A 161 -0.65 -27.93 -8.14
N THR A 162 -0.72 -29.25 -7.99
CA THR A 162 -1.88 -30.06 -8.34
C THR A 162 -2.55 -30.59 -7.07
N ASN A 163 -3.87 -30.77 -7.14
CA ASN A 163 -4.65 -31.41 -6.09
C ASN A 163 -4.39 -32.92 -6.06
N ARG A 164 -4.99 -33.63 -5.09
CA ARG A 164 -4.93 -35.10 -4.97
C ARG A 164 -5.39 -35.81 -6.25
N ASN A 165 -6.32 -35.21 -6.99
CA ASN A 165 -6.89 -35.75 -8.22
C ASN A 165 -6.03 -35.45 -9.47
N GLY A 166 -4.91 -34.72 -9.33
CA GLY A 166 -4.08 -34.28 -10.45
C GLY A 166 -4.49 -32.95 -11.08
N ASP A 167 -5.63 -32.37 -10.70
CA ASP A 167 -6.09 -31.07 -11.22
C ASP A 167 -5.21 -29.90 -10.75
N GLU A 168 -4.94 -28.94 -11.64
CA GLU A 168 -4.23 -27.70 -11.30
C GLU A 168 -5.00 -26.91 -10.22
N VAL A 169 -4.32 -26.54 -9.13
CA VAL A 169 -4.92 -25.71 -8.08
C VAL A 169 -5.16 -24.29 -8.62
N ARG A 170 -6.43 -23.91 -8.74
CA ARG A 170 -6.84 -22.57 -9.23
C ARG A 170 -7.04 -21.52 -8.12
N SER A 171 -6.85 -21.91 -6.86
CA SER A 171 -7.02 -21.00 -5.72
C SER A 171 -5.98 -19.87 -5.76
N TYR A 172 -6.45 -18.64 -5.53
CA TYR A 172 -5.61 -17.45 -5.48
C TYR A 172 -4.46 -17.62 -4.49
N ASP A 173 -4.77 -18.01 -3.25
CA ASP A 173 -3.80 -18.14 -2.16
C ASP A 173 -2.76 -19.23 -2.41
N ALA A 174 -3.15 -20.30 -3.12
CA ALA A 174 -2.23 -21.40 -3.43
C ALA A 174 -1.17 -20.95 -4.43
N ILE A 175 -1.57 -20.24 -5.49
CA ILE A 175 -0.65 -19.77 -6.55
C ILE A 175 0.23 -18.63 -6.04
N THR A 176 -0.35 -17.65 -5.35
CA THR A 176 0.41 -16.54 -4.75
C THR A 176 1.38 -17.06 -3.69
N GLY A 177 0.97 -18.05 -2.89
CA GLY A 177 1.85 -18.68 -1.91
C GLY A 177 3.04 -19.40 -2.53
N VAL A 178 2.88 -20.03 -3.70
CA VAL A 178 4.02 -20.62 -4.45
C VAL A 178 4.98 -19.52 -4.89
N TYR A 179 4.44 -18.45 -5.49
CA TYR A 179 5.25 -17.34 -5.96
C TYR A 179 6.03 -16.68 -4.82
N GLU A 180 5.40 -16.45 -3.67
CA GLU A 180 6.06 -15.82 -2.53
C GLU A 180 7.19 -16.69 -1.95
N ARG A 181 6.98 -18.01 -1.84
CA ARG A 181 8.04 -18.93 -1.39
C ARG A 181 9.23 -18.95 -2.35
N ILE A 182 8.97 -18.87 -3.65
CA ILE A 182 10.02 -18.81 -4.66
C ILE A 182 10.77 -17.48 -4.56
N ARG A 183 10.06 -16.36 -4.40
CA ARG A 183 10.66 -15.03 -4.22
C ARG A 183 11.57 -14.98 -2.99
N GLN A 184 11.10 -15.50 -1.85
CA GLN A 184 11.89 -15.59 -0.62
C GLN A 184 13.13 -16.47 -0.80
N LEU A 185 13.00 -17.59 -1.52
CA LEU A 185 14.15 -18.43 -1.88
C LEU A 185 15.14 -17.65 -2.75
N ASP A 186 14.68 -16.95 -3.79
CA ASP A 186 15.56 -16.17 -4.68
C ASP A 186 16.31 -15.07 -3.89
N GLU A 187 15.64 -14.38 -2.98
CA GLU A 187 16.25 -13.37 -2.10
C GLU A 187 17.33 -13.98 -1.21
N TYR A 188 17.03 -15.11 -0.55
CA TYR A 188 18.00 -15.86 0.23
C TYR A 188 19.23 -16.26 -0.60
N LEU A 189 19.03 -16.82 -1.79
CA LEU A 189 20.12 -17.25 -2.67
C LEU A 189 20.97 -16.07 -3.16
N ASN A 190 20.35 -14.92 -3.45
CA ASN A 190 21.07 -13.71 -3.82
C ASN A 190 21.97 -13.21 -2.67
N ASN A 191 21.49 -13.30 -1.42
CA ASN A 191 22.30 -12.95 -0.25
C ASN A 191 23.46 -13.93 -0.04
N CYS A 192 23.28 -15.23 -0.27
CA CYS A 192 24.37 -16.21 -0.27
C CYS A 192 25.43 -15.88 -1.34
N ARG A 193 25.00 -15.61 -2.58
CA ARG A 193 25.91 -15.23 -3.67
C ARG A 193 26.66 -13.94 -3.36
N ALA A 194 26.00 -12.94 -2.76
CA ALA A 194 26.63 -11.68 -2.37
C ALA A 194 27.71 -11.87 -1.30
N ARG A 195 27.58 -12.89 -0.44
CA ARG A 195 28.62 -13.27 0.53
C ARG A 195 29.78 -14.05 -0.08
N GLY A 196 29.65 -14.52 -1.33
CA GLY A 196 30.64 -15.36 -1.99
C GLY A 196 30.53 -16.84 -1.64
N ASP A 197 29.38 -17.30 -1.15
CA ASP A 197 29.16 -18.71 -0.83
C ASP A 197 29.24 -19.59 -2.09
N PHE A 198 29.89 -20.75 -2.01
CA PHE A 198 29.87 -21.75 -3.07
C PHE A 198 28.49 -22.43 -3.11
N MET A 199 27.84 -22.41 -4.28
CA MET A 199 26.46 -22.89 -4.43
C MET A 199 26.42 -24.29 -5.05
N LEU A 200 25.66 -25.18 -4.45
CA LEU A 200 25.35 -26.51 -4.97
C LEU A 200 23.96 -26.54 -5.55
N ALA A 201 23.83 -27.07 -6.77
CA ALA A 201 22.54 -27.26 -7.43
C ALA A 201 21.98 -28.66 -7.14
N SER A 202 20.67 -28.74 -6.96
CA SER A 202 19.93 -30.00 -6.83
C SER A 202 18.49 -29.83 -7.30
N SER A 203 17.70 -30.88 -7.21
CA SER A 203 16.27 -30.84 -7.57
C SER A 203 15.42 -31.60 -6.57
N PHE A 204 14.21 -31.10 -6.31
CA PHE A 204 13.26 -31.79 -5.46
C PHE A 204 12.67 -33.02 -6.17
N PRO A 205 12.76 -34.23 -5.58
CA PRO A 205 12.23 -35.44 -6.22
C PRO A 205 10.72 -35.42 -6.52
N CYS A 206 9.91 -34.61 -5.81
CA CYS A 206 8.45 -34.59 -6.02
C CYS A 206 8.01 -34.01 -7.35
N CYS A 207 8.70 -32.97 -7.83
CA CYS A 207 8.22 -32.13 -8.94
C CYS A 207 9.34 -31.67 -9.87
N GLY A 208 10.59 -32.09 -9.62
CA GLY A 208 11.74 -31.69 -10.41
C GLY A 208 12.13 -30.22 -10.26
N PHE A 209 11.56 -29.49 -9.29
CA PHE A 209 11.93 -28.11 -9.03
C PHE A 209 13.43 -28.03 -8.72
N ARG A 210 14.18 -27.36 -9.58
CA ARG A 210 15.62 -27.12 -9.40
C ARG A 210 15.83 -25.99 -8.40
N PHE A 211 16.75 -26.21 -7.46
CA PHE A 211 17.12 -25.23 -6.45
C PHE A 211 18.64 -25.24 -6.24
N GLU A 212 19.13 -24.19 -5.62
CA GLU A 212 20.51 -24.08 -5.16
C GLU A 212 20.54 -23.98 -3.63
N THR A 213 21.68 -24.33 -3.03
CA THR A 213 21.93 -24.16 -1.60
C THR A 213 23.42 -23.90 -1.38
N PRO A 214 23.81 -23.05 -0.40
CA PRO A 214 25.21 -22.85 -0.08
C PRO A 214 25.83 -24.16 0.46
N ALA A 215 27.07 -24.43 0.06
CA ALA A 215 27.87 -25.51 0.62
C ALA A 215 28.44 -25.10 2.00
N PRO A 216 28.49 -26.02 2.97
CA PRO A 216 29.15 -25.76 4.24
C PRO A 216 30.66 -25.53 4.06
N THR A 217 31.20 -24.54 4.79
CA THR A 217 32.59 -24.10 4.68
C THR A 217 33.57 -25.00 5.43
N ASP A 218 33.12 -25.67 6.48
CA ASP A 218 33.92 -26.50 7.40
C ASP A 218 34.07 -27.96 6.94
N ARG A 219 33.60 -28.29 5.72
CA ARG A 219 33.50 -29.65 5.18
C ARG A 219 32.64 -30.60 6.03
N ALA A 220 31.96 -30.11 7.06
CA ALA A 220 31.02 -30.90 7.83
C ALA A 220 29.73 -31.12 7.03
N GLU A 221 29.02 -32.20 7.34
CA GLU A 221 27.69 -32.41 6.80
C GLU A 221 26.72 -31.47 7.51
N THR A 222 25.99 -30.67 6.73
CA THR A 222 24.84 -29.93 7.26
C THR A 222 23.58 -30.76 7.09
N TRP A 223 22.97 -31.10 8.22
CA TRP A 223 21.73 -31.86 8.28
C TRP A 223 20.57 -30.90 8.50
N ASP A 224 19.74 -30.71 7.49
CA ASP A 224 18.48 -29.99 7.67
C ASP A 224 17.40 -30.96 8.12
N SER A 225 16.81 -30.68 9.27
CA SER A 225 15.80 -31.54 9.88
C SER A 225 14.61 -31.77 8.94
N LEU A 226 14.08 -30.74 8.28
CA LEU A 226 13.03 -30.86 7.25
C LEU A 226 13.01 -29.64 6.29
N VAL A 227 13.23 -29.87 4.99
CA VAL A 227 13.08 -28.85 3.94
C VAL A 227 11.80 -29.10 3.14
N GLY A 228 10.94 -28.09 3.04
CA GLY A 228 9.73 -28.15 2.22
C GLY A 228 9.99 -27.70 0.78
N CYS A 229 9.49 -28.45 -0.20
CA CYS A 229 9.49 -27.99 -1.59
C CYS A 229 8.64 -26.71 -1.73
N PRO A 230 9.17 -25.60 -2.30
CA PRO A 230 8.43 -24.34 -2.42
C PRO A 230 7.22 -24.45 -3.35
N VAL A 231 7.19 -25.45 -4.23
CA VAL A 231 6.09 -25.71 -5.15
C VAL A 231 5.07 -26.67 -4.54
N CYS A 232 5.49 -27.91 -4.26
CA CYS A 232 4.60 -29.03 -3.91
C CYS A 232 4.30 -29.14 -2.40
N ARG A 233 5.02 -28.40 -1.54
CA ARG A 233 4.99 -28.46 -0.06
C ARG A 233 5.32 -29.81 0.58
N LYS A 234 5.67 -30.85 -0.18
CA LYS A 234 6.18 -32.10 0.38
C LYS A 234 7.51 -31.84 1.09
N GLN A 235 7.68 -32.47 2.25
CA GLN A 235 8.87 -32.35 3.08
C GLN A 235 9.90 -33.40 2.73
N PHE A 236 11.17 -33.02 2.82
CA PHE A 236 12.32 -33.85 2.53
C PHE A 236 13.38 -33.61 3.60
N MET A 237 14.11 -34.67 3.93
CA MET A 237 15.38 -34.52 4.63
C MET A 237 16.42 -34.12 3.60
N ARG A 238 17.15 -33.03 3.88
CA ARG A 238 18.24 -32.53 3.02
C ARG A 238 19.54 -32.69 3.79
N ILE A 239 20.51 -33.35 3.15
CA ILE A 239 21.88 -33.44 3.65
C ILE A 239 22.76 -32.72 2.64
N VAL A 240 23.48 -31.70 3.10
CA VAL A 240 24.39 -30.90 2.28
C VAL A 240 25.81 -31.21 2.69
N THR A 241 26.62 -31.66 1.75
CA THR A 241 28.07 -31.80 1.90
C THR A 241 28.77 -30.65 1.17
N CYS A 242 30.10 -30.57 1.24
CA CYS A 242 30.87 -29.57 0.50
C CYS A 242 30.81 -29.75 -1.04
N HIS A 243 30.35 -30.90 -1.57
CA HIS A 243 30.33 -31.18 -3.00
C HIS A 243 28.98 -31.67 -3.56
N SER A 244 28.03 -32.02 -2.69
CA SER A 244 26.77 -32.65 -3.12
C SER A 244 25.62 -32.37 -2.17
N VAL A 245 24.41 -32.51 -2.71
CA VAL A 245 23.15 -32.39 -1.95
C VAL A 245 22.37 -33.69 -2.12
N ILE A 246 22.02 -34.32 -1.00
CA ILE A 246 21.22 -35.55 -0.96
C ILE A 246 19.83 -35.20 -0.44
N MET A 247 18.80 -35.57 -1.20
CA MET A 247 17.40 -35.36 -0.85
C MET A 247 16.74 -36.71 -0.58
N ARG A 248 16.17 -36.90 0.62
CA ARG A 248 15.40 -38.10 0.98
C ARG A 248 13.97 -37.73 1.33
N ALA A 249 13.01 -38.43 0.75
CA ALA A 249 11.60 -38.24 1.11
C ALA A 249 11.37 -38.70 2.55
N VAL A 250 10.68 -37.87 3.34
CA VAL A 250 10.19 -38.27 4.66
C VAL A 250 8.93 -39.09 4.43
N ARG A 251 8.93 -40.34 4.92
CA ARG A 251 7.78 -41.25 4.83
C ARG A 251 6.65 -40.77 5.72
#